data_AF-A0AAV6C029-F1
#
_entry.id   AF-A0AAV6C029-F1
#
_cell.length_a   1.000
_cell.length_b   1.000
_cell.length_c   1.000
_cell.angle_alpha   90.00
_cell.angle_beta   90.00
_cell.angle_gamma   90.00
#
_symmetry.space_group_name_H-M   'P 1'
#
loop_
_entity.id
_entity.type
_entity.pdbx_description
1 polymer ?
#
loop_
_entity_poly.entity_id
_entity_poly.type
_entity_poly.pdbx_seq_one_letter_code
_entity_poly.pdbx_strand_id
1 'polypeptide(L)'
;ENPGEWRMWQDLGFIYYWELHDYTDAAQAFFEGSKQPGAAEWMKALAAKIAGEGRSRAISAFLWADILRTTTNPMIRKNAERQLKILRAEEDCDRLNEVIAAFTARFKRPPRALDELVASGLLPAVPVDPEGYPYVLGPDGKAAIHPKSPLNGDARPPAP
;
A
#
# COMPACT_ATOMS: atom_id res chain seq x y z
N GLU A 1 20.74 15.79 -26.12
CA GLU A 1 19.80 14.84 -25.50
C GLU A 1 20.18 14.63 -24.05
N ASN A 2 19.21 14.61 -23.14
CA ASN A 2 19.44 14.34 -21.72
C ASN A 2 19.05 12.87 -21.43
N PRO A 3 20.00 11.93 -21.30
CA PRO A 3 19.70 10.50 -21.10
C PRO A 3 18.97 10.19 -19.77
N GLY A 4 18.74 11.18 -18.91
CA GLY A 4 17.95 11.07 -17.67
C GLY A 4 16.56 11.72 -17.72
N GLU A 5 16.09 12.20 -18.88
CA GLU A 5 14.84 12.95 -19.00
C GLU A 5 13.60 12.14 -18.56
N TRP A 6 13.60 10.83 -18.79
CA TRP A 6 12.54 9.92 -18.32
C TRP A 6 12.38 9.93 -16.79
N ARG A 7 13.45 10.17 -16.02
CA ARG A 7 13.39 10.24 -14.55
C ARG A 7 12.65 11.50 -14.09
N MET A 8 12.79 12.62 -14.79
CA MET A 8 12.04 13.84 -14.47
C MET A 8 10.53 13.61 -14.63
N TRP A 9 10.13 12.88 -15.67
CA TRP A 9 8.75 12.48 -15.88
C TRP A 9 8.25 11.49 -14.81
N GLN A 10 9.11 10.58 -14.36
CA GLN A 10 8.81 9.69 -13.24
C GLN A 10 8.57 10.50 -11.96
N ASP A 11 9.46 11.44 -11.63
CA ASP A 11 9.33 12.29 -10.44
C ASP A 11 8.06 13.15 -10.50
N LEU A 12 7.76 13.72 -11.68
CA LEU A 12 6.54 14.47 -11.91
C LEU A 12 5.28 13.59 -11.71
N GLY A 13 5.31 12.35 -12.23
CA GLY A 13 4.24 11.38 -12.02
C GLY A 13 4.03 11.04 -10.55
N PHE A 14 5.11 10.96 -9.76
CA PHE A 14 5.01 10.76 -8.31
C PHE A 14 4.36 11.94 -7.59
N ILE A 15 4.74 13.18 -7.94
CA ILE A 15 4.14 14.39 -7.36
C ILE A 15 2.64 14.42 -7.62
N TYR A 16 2.22 14.20 -8.88
CA TYR A 16 0.80 14.17 -9.21
C TYR A 16 0.05 13.05 -8.47
N TYR A 17 0.61 11.85 -8.40
CA TYR A 17 -0.06 10.69 -7.81
C TYR A 17 -0.22 10.80 -6.27
N TRP A 18 0.85 11.18 -5.57
CA TRP A 18 0.86 11.16 -4.09
C TRP A 18 0.60 12.51 -3.44
N GLU A 19 1.11 13.62 -3.98
CA GLU A 19 0.98 14.94 -3.35
C GLU A 19 -0.30 15.65 -3.80
N LEU A 20 -0.56 15.66 -5.12
CA LEU A 20 -1.69 16.39 -5.68
C LEU A 20 -2.95 15.52 -5.82
N HIS A 21 -2.81 14.20 -5.70
CA HIS A 21 -3.88 13.23 -5.97
C HIS A 21 -4.54 13.44 -7.35
N ASP A 22 -3.79 13.99 -8.31
CA ASP A 22 -4.21 14.19 -9.69
C ASP A 22 -3.80 12.96 -10.51
N TYR A 23 -4.68 11.96 -10.50
CA TYR A 23 -4.40 10.69 -11.19
C TYR A 23 -4.39 10.83 -12.71
N THR A 24 -5.06 11.84 -13.26
CA THR A 24 -5.06 12.11 -14.70
C THR A 24 -3.69 12.60 -15.13
N ASP A 25 -3.18 13.63 -14.46
CA ASP A 25 -1.86 14.19 -14.76
C ASP A 25 -0.75 13.22 -14.36
N ALA A 26 -0.93 12.41 -13.31
CA ALA A 26 0.00 11.34 -12.96
C ALA A 26 0.12 10.31 -14.09
N ALA A 27 -1.01 9.79 -14.59
CA ALA A 27 -1.03 8.84 -15.69
C ALA A 27 -0.35 9.43 -16.94
N GLN A 28 -0.65 10.70 -17.25
CA GLN A 28 -0.06 11.40 -18.38
C GLN A 28 1.47 11.57 -18.23
N ALA A 29 1.94 11.95 -17.05
CA ALA A 29 3.37 12.11 -16.78
C ALA A 29 4.12 10.77 -16.93
N PHE A 30 3.60 9.67 -16.38
CA PHE A 30 4.19 8.35 -16.58
C PHE A 30 4.14 7.90 -18.06
N PHE A 31 3.09 8.25 -18.79
CA PHE A 31 2.97 7.94 -20.22
C PHE A 31 4.00 8.71 -21.05
N GLU A 32 4.16 10.02 -20.84
CA GLU A 32 5.18 10.81 -21.54
C GLU A 32 6.60 10.37 -21.17
N GLY A 33 6.83 10.06 -19.90
CA GLY A 33 8.09 9.48 -19.45
C GLY A 33 8.43 8.16 -20.14
N SER A 34 7.42 7.31 -20.39
CA SER A 34 7.60 6.02 -21.07
C SER A 34 8.05 6.13 -22.53
N LYS A 35 7.87 7.29 -23.17
CA LYS A 35 8.31 7.54 -24.56
C LYS A 35 9.77 7.97 -24.66
N GLN A 36 10.38 8.34 -23.53
CA GLN A 36 11.74 8.87 -23.51
C GLN A 36 12.78 7.74 -23.63
N PRO A 37 13.95 8.00 -24.24
CA PRO A 37 15.03 7.01 -24.30
C PRO A 37 15.48 6.56 -22.91
N GLY A 38 15.60 5.25 -22.70
CA GLY A 38 16.04 4.67 -21.43
C GLY A 38 14.97 4.63 -20.34
N ALA A 39 13.71 4.95 -20.66
CA ALA A 39 12.59 4.83 -19.75
C ALA A 39 12.42 3.40 -19.23
N ALA A 40 11.89 3.28 -18.02
CA ALA A 40 11.58 1.97 -17.47
C ALA A 40 10.35 1.36 -18.16
N GLU A 41 10.45 0.10 -18.58
CA GLU A 41 9.40 -0.65 -19.31
C GLU A 41 8.03 -0.62 -18.60
N TRP A 42 8.02 -0.49 -17.28
CA TRP A 42 6.80 -0.45 -16.49
C TRP A 42 6.02 0.87 -16.58
N MET A 43 6.63 1.98 -17.01
CA MET A 43 6.01 3.32 -16.96
C MET A 43 4.72 3.39 -17.79
N LYS A 44 4.71 2.77 -18.98
CA LYS A 44 3.52 2.75 -19.85
C LYS A 44 2.37 1.93 -19.26
N ALA A 45 2.68 0.77 -18.70
CA ALA A 45 1.69 -0.10 -18.04
C ALA A 45 1.12 0.57 -16.78
N LEU A 46 1.98 1.25 -16.02
CA LEU A 46 1.57 2.01 -14.85
C LEU A 46 0.63 3.17 -15.23
N ALA A 47 0.93 3.93 -16.28
CA ALA A 47 0.08 5.00 -16.75
C ALA A 47 -1.35 4.51 -17.06
N ALA A 48 -1.47 3.38 -17.79
CA ALA A 48 -2.76 2.76 -18.07
C ALA A 48 -3.50 2.34 -16.80
N LYS A 49 -2.77 1.78 -15.81
CA LYS A 49 -3.35 1.37 -14.54
C LYS A 49 -3.85 2.54 -13.70
N ILE A 50 -3.06 3.63 -13.60
CA ILE A 50 -3.47 4.85 -12.90
C ILE A 50 -4.69 5.47 -13.58
N ALA A 51 -4.75 5.51 -14.91
CA ALA A 51 -5.90 6.04 -15.64
C ALA A 51 -7.19 5.23 -15.39
N GLY A 52 -7.09 3.92 -15.17
CA GLY A 52 -8.23 3.04 -14.92
C GLY A 52 -8.65 2.93 -13.44
N GLU A 53 -7.69 2.94 -12.51
CA GLU A 53 -7.93 2.66 -11.08
C GLU A 53 -7.76 3.88 -10.17
N GLY A 54 -7.15 4.98 -10.66
CA GLY A 54 -6.78 6.12 -9.84
C GLY A 54 -5.85 5.71 -8.69
N ARG A 55 -6.24 6.02 -7.44
CA ARG A 55 -5.52 5.57 -6.25
C ARG A 55 -5.76 4.08 -5.99
N SER A 56 -4.69 3.29 -6.08
CA SER A 56 -4.72 1.86 -5.80
C SER A 56 -3.58 1.47 -4.88
N ARG A 57 -3.86 0.63 -3.87
CA ARG A 57 -2.82 0.11 -2.96
C ARG A 57 -1.78 -0.70 -3.73
N ALA A 58 -2.21 -1.42 -4.77
CA ALA A 58 -1.31 -2.17 -5.64
C ALA A 58 -0.39 -1.25 -6.45
N ILE A 59 -0.88 -0.09 -6.89
CA ILE A 59 -0.05 0.94 -7.53
C ILE A 59 0.94 1.50 -6.51
N SER A 60 0.47 1.90 -5.32
CA SER A 60 1.36 2.41 -4.27
C SER A 60 2.46 1.40 -3.90
N ALA A 61 2.12 0.12 -3.73
CA ALA A 61 3.09 -0.94 -3.42
C ALA A 61 4.15 -1.08 -4.53
N PHE A 62 3.72 -1.05 -5.79
CA PHE A 62 4.62 -1.10 -6.94
C PHE A 62 5.61 0.08 -6.93
N LEU A 63 5.10 1.30 -6.73
CA LEU A 63 5.93 2.51 -6.71
C LEU A 63 6.91 2.54 -5.55
N TRP A 64 6.50 2.13 -4.35
CA TRP A 64 7.39 2.02 -3.19
C TRP A 64 8.49 0.97 -3.38
N ALA A 65 8.16 -0.16 -4.02
CA ALA A 65 9.15 -1.17 -4.35
C ALA A 65 10.19 -0.65 -5.36
N ASP A 66 9.78 0.14 -6.34
CA ASP A 66 10.72 0.77 -7.29
C ASP A 66 11.63 1.79 -6.60
N ILE A 67 11.08 2.65 -5.73
CA ILE A 67 11.88 3.59 -4.92
C ILE A 67 12.89 2.84 -4.07
N LEU A 68 12.47 1.77 -3.38
CA LEU A 68 13.35 0.97 -2.52
C LEU A 68 14.53 0.34 -3.29
N ARG A 69 14.27 -0.06 -4.54
CA ARG A 69 15.26 -0.68 -5.43
C ARG A 69 16.25 0.34 -6.01
N THR A 70 15.77 1.55 -6.32
CA THR A 70 16.55 2.55 -7.08
C THR A 70 17.21 3.60 -6.19
N THR A 71 16.68 3.87 -5.00
CA THR A 71 17.20 4.93 -4.12
C THR A 71 18.53 4.58 -3.48
N THR A 72 19.45 5.55 -3.46
CA THR A 72 20.71 5.49 -2.70
C THR A 72 20.60 6.22 -1.36
N ASN A 73 19.54 7.01 -1.15
CA ASN A 73 19.34 7.75 0.07
C ASN A 73 18.80 6.82 1.18
N PRO A 74 19.52 6.67 2.32
CA PRO A 74 19.12 5.76 3.38
C PRO A 74 17.80 6.16 4.06
N MET A 75 17.46 7.46 4.08
CA MET A 75 16.22 7.95 4.65
C MET A 75 15.01 7.57 3.78
N ILE A 76 15.14 7.75 2.46
CA ILE A 76 14.10 7.36 1.48
C ILE A 76 13.93 5.85 1.49
N ARG A 77 15.03 5.09 1.53
CA ARG A 77 15.01 3.61 1.66
C ARG A 77 14.19 3.18 2.88
N LYS A 78 14.50 3.72 4.06
CA LYS A 78 13.79 3.39 5.30
C LYS A 78 12.30 3.76 5.24
N ASN A 79 11.97 4.89 4.61
CA ASN A 79 10.57 5.24 4.41
C ASN A 79 9.87 4.24 3.48
N ALA A 80 10.45 3.92 2.32
CA ALA A 80 9.87 2.96 1.38
C ALA A 80 9.62 1.58 2.02
N GLU A 81 10.57 1.09 2.82
CA GLU A 81 10.40 -0.15 3.61
C GLU A 81 9.21 -0.05 4.57
N ARG A 82 9.10 1.06 5.32
CA ARG A 82 7.97 1.29 6.23
C ARG A 82 6.64 1.30 5.48
N GLN A 83 6.59 1.96 4.32
CA GLN A 83 5.37 2.11 3.53
C GLN A 83 4.90 0.77 2.96
N LEU A 84 5.82 -0.06 2.49
CA LEU A 84 5.51 -1.44 2.08
C LEU A 84 4.97 -2.28 3.24
N LYS A 85 5.52 -2.12 4.46
CA LYS A 85 4.99 -2.80 5.65
C LYS A 85 3.58 -2.34 6.01
N ILE A 86 3.26 -1.05 5.90
CA ILE A 86 1.90 -0.52 6.13
C ILE A 86 0.93 -1.14 5.13
N LEU A 87 1.26 -1.11 3.83
CA LEU A 87 0.40 -1.68 2.78
C LEU A 87 0.14 -3.17 3.00
N ARG A 88 1.16 -3.92 3.44
CA ARG A 88 0.99 -5.32 3.83
C ARG A 88 0.07 -5.48 5.04
N ALA A 89 0.22 -4.62 6.05
CA ALA A 89 -0.64 -4.66 7.22
C ALA A 89 -2.11 -4.35 6.89
N GLU A 90 -2.35 -3.42 5.96
CA GLU A 90 -3.69 -3.13 5.43
C GLU A 90 -4.28 -4.32 4.66
N GLU A 91 -3.48 -5.00 3.83
CA GLU A 91 -3.90 -6.22 3.13
C GLU A 91 -4.27 -7.35 4.10
N ASP A 92 -3.48 -7.53 5.16
CA ASP A 92 -3.76 -8.51 6.21
C ASP A 92 -5.07 -8.17 6.95
N CYS A 93 -5.37 -6.89 7.21
CA CYS A 93 -6.66 -6.46 7.74
C CYS A 93 -7.83 -6.82 6.82
N ASP A 94 -7.69 -6.66 5.50
CA ASP A 94 -8.74 -7.05 4.55
C ASP A 94 -9.00 -8.56 4.59
N ARG A 95 -7.95 -9.39 4.62
CA ARG A 95 -8.09 -10.85 4.77
C ARG A 95 -8.77 -11.21 6.09
N LEU A 96 -8.42 -10.54 7.19
CA LEU A 96 -9.08 -10.75 8.48
C LEU A 96 -10.56 -10.34 8.44
N ASN A 97 -10.91 -9.29 7.70
CA ASN A 97 -12.29 -8.87 7.50
C ASN A 97 -13.12 -9.94 6.77
N GLU A 98 -12.52 -10.67 5.82
CA GLU A 98 -13.18 -11.82 5.18
C GLU A 98 -13.50 -12.93 6.21
N VAL A 99 -12.57 -13.20 7.13
CA VAL A 99 -12.78 -14.19 8.20
C VAL A 99 -13.82 -13.71 9.22
N ILE A 100 -13.83 -12.42 9.56
CA ILE A 100 -14.86 -11.79 10.41
C ILE A 100 -16.24 -11.92 9.75
N ALA A 101 -16.33 -11.74 8.43
CA ALA A 101 -17.57 -11.92 7.69
C ALA A 101 -18.04 -13.39 7.75
N ALA A 102 -17.13 -14.35 7.58
CA ALA A 102 -17.44 -15.78 7.73
C ALA A 102 -17.93 -16.14 9.15
N PHE A 103 -17.30 -15.58 10.18
CA PHE A 103 -17.76 -15.72 11.57
C PHE A 103 -19.17 -15.17 11.74
N THR A 104 -19.42 -13.96 11.25
CA THR A 104 -20.72 -13.28 11.38
C THR A 104 -21.83 -14.07 10.67
N ALA A 105 -21.55 -14.62 9.50
CA ALA A 105 -22.48 -15.46 8.76
C ALA A 105 -22.87 -16.75 9.52
N ARG A 106 -21.88 -17.36 10.22
CA ARG A 106 -22.05 -18.60 10.98
C ARG A 106 -22.75 -18.39 12.33
N PHE A 107 -22.34 -17.40 13.10
CA PHE A 107 -22.81 -17.18 14.47
C PHE A 107 -23.92 -16.13 14.58
N LYS A 108 -24.31 -15.51 13.46
CA LYS A 108 -25.35 -14.46 13.37
C LYS A 108 -25.09 -13.24 14.27
N ARG A 109 -23.82 -13.02 14.61
CA ARG A 109 -23.31 -11.84 15.33
C ARG A 109 -21.84 -11.62 14.96
N PRO A 110 -21.33 -10.38 15.03
CA PRO A 110 -19.90 -10.15 14.90
C PRO A 110 -19.12 -10.75 16.09
N PRO A 111 -17.83 -11.06 15.91
CA PRO A 111 -16.94 -11.41 17.02
C PRO A 111 -16.74 -10.20 17.94
N ARG A 112 -16.49 -10.41 19.24
CA ARG A 112 -16.14 -9.30 20.16
C ARG A 112 -14.63 -9.04 20.21
N ALA A 113 -13.83 -10.01 19.79
CA ALA A 113 -12.38 -9.93 19.67
C ALA A 113 -11.90 -10.94 18.61
N LEU A 114 -10.70 -10.74 18.06
CA LEU A 114 -10.12 -11.68 17.08
C LEU A 114 -9.85 -13.06 17.69
N ASP A 115 -9.69 -13.17 19.01
CA ASP A 115 -9.57 -14.46 19.72
C ASP A 115 -10.81 -15.36 19.53
N GLU A 116 -12.00 -14.80 19.30
CA GLU A 116 -13.19 -15.61 18.99
C GLU A 116 -13.08 -16.31 17.63
N LEU A 117 -12.33 -15.72 16.69
CA LEU A 117 -12.04 -16.37 15.41
C LEU A 117 -11.13 -17.58 15.60
N VAL A 118 -10.19 -17.50 16.55
CA VAL A 118 -9.33 -18.63 16.93
C VAL A 118 -10.13 -19.71 17.67
N ALA A 119 -10.90 -19.32 18.68
CA ALA A 119 -11.73 -20.24 19.46
C ALA A 119 -12.80 -20.96 18.62
N SER A 120 -13.28 -20.33 17.54
CA SER A 120 -14.21 -20.96 16.59
C SER A 120 -13.54 -21.83 15.52
N GLY A 121 -12.21 -21.89 15.49
CA GLY A 121 -11.41 -22.63 14.52
C GLY A 121 -11.35 -22.00 13.13
N LEU A 122 -11.78 -20.75 12.97
CA LEU A 122 -11.67 -19.99 11.71
C LEU A 122 -10.26 -19.44 11.49
N LEU A 123 -9.49 -19.27 12.57
CA LEU A 123 -8.07 -18.93 12.54
C LEU A 123 -7.27 -19.91 13.41
N PRO A 124 -6.03 -20.26 13.03
CA PRO A 124 -5.14 -21.04 13.90
C PRO A 124 -4.61 -20.22 15.08
N ALA A 125 -4.36 -18.93 14.87
CA ALA A 125 -3.92 -17.95 15.87
C ALA A 125 -4.23 -16.55 15.35
N VAL A 126 -4.23 -15.54 16.23
CA VAL A 126 -4.32 -14.14 15.81
C VAL A 126 -3.00 -13.76 15.12
N PRO A 127 -3.01 -13.36 13.83
CA PRO A 127 -1.78 -12.97 13.15
C PRO A 127 -1.19 -11.69 13.74
N VAL A 128 0.08 -11.47 13.46
CA VAL A 128 0.81 -10.25 13.82
C VAL A 128 1.17 -9.47 12.57
N ASP A 129 1.25 -8.15 12.71
CA ASP A 129 1.73 -7.27 11.65
C ASP A 129 3.24 -7.43 11.40
N PRO A 130 3.80 -6.80 10.33
CA PRO A 130 5.23 -6.89 10.03
C PRO A 130 6.19 -6.38 11.12
N GLU A 131 5.67 -5.71 12.16
CA GLU A 131 6.42 -5.20 13.31
C GLU A 131 6.17 -6.05 14.58
N GLY A 132 5.43 -7.16 14.45
CA GLY A 132 5.20 -8.14 15.51
C GLY A 132 4.03 -7.80 16.43
N TYR A 133 3.19 -6.81 16.10
CA TYR A 133 2.02 -6.48 16.91
C TYR A 133 0.80 -7.28 16.45
N PRO A 134 0.04 -7.92 17.37
CA PRO A 134 -1.17 -8.64 16.99
C PRO A 134 -2.23 -7.66 16.46
N TYR A 135 -2.94 -8.04 15.41
CA TYR A 135 -4.09 -7.27 14.93
C TYR A 135 -5.17 -7.18 16.00
N VAL A 136 -6.00 -6.15 15.91
CA VAL A 136 -7.11 -5.92 16.84
C VAL A 136 -8.43 -5.80 16.11
N LEU A 137 -9.53 -5.99 16.84
CA LEU A 137 -10.85 -5.63 16.36
C LEU A 137 -11.11 -4.15 16.68
N GLY A 138 -11.34 -3.36 15.65
CA GLY A 138 -11.71 -1.95 15.74
C GLY A 138 -13.12 -1.76 16.29
N PRO A 139 -13.46 -0.52 16.70
CA PRO A 139 -14.80 -0.19 17.21
C PRO A 139 -15.90 -0.32 16.14
N ASP A 140 -15.52 -0.31 14.86
CA ASP A 140 -16.39 -0.56 13.70
C ASP A 140 -16.62 -2.05 13.41
N GLY A 141 -16.04 -2.94 14.22
CA GLY A 141 -16.14 -4.39 14.06
C GLY A 141 -15.27 -4.95 12.94
N LYS A 142 -14.30 -4.17 12.43
CA LYS A 142 -13.33 -4.61 11.42
C LYS A 142 -11.97 -4.87 12.03
N ALA A 143 -11.14 -5.64 11.34
CA ALA A 143 -9.74 -5.78 11.69
C ALA A 143 -9.01 -4.45 11.50
N ALA A 144 -8.15 -4.12 12.46
CA ALA A 144 -7.34 -2.91 12.48
C ALA A 144 -5.93 -3.20 12.97
N ILE A 145 -4.99 -2.34 12.56
CA ILE A 145 -3.61 -2.36 13.06
C ILE A 145 -3.63 -1.94 14.53
N HIS A 146 -2.80 -2.60 15.35
CA HIS A 146 -2.72 -2.31 16.77
C HIS A 146 -2.33 -0.84 17.02
N PRO A 147 -2.99 -0.10 17.94
CA PRO A 147 -2.71 1.33 18.12
C PRO A 147 -1.27 1.70 18.47
N LYS A 148 -0.56 0.78 19.14
CA LYS A 148 0.87 0.90 19.50
C LYS A 148 1.85 0.44 18.43
N SER A 149 1.35 -0.15 17.33
CA SER A 149 2.22 -0.53 16.23
C SER A 149 2.79 0.73 15.59
N PRO A 150 4.09 0.75 15.23
CA PRO A 150 4.66 1.86 14.48
C PRO A 150 4.12 1.96 13.05
N LEU A 151 3.34 0.96 12.60
CA LEU A 151 2.59 0.96 11.34
C LEU A 151 1.21 1.62 11.46
N ASN A 152 0.76 1.95 12.67
CA ASN A 152 -0.50 2.64 12.89
C ASN A 152 -0.38 4.12 12.46
N GLY A 153 -0.64 4.38 11.18
CA GLY A 153 -0.64 5.70 10.57
C GLY A 153 -0.63 5.59 9.05
N ASP A 154 -1.15 6.60 8.36
CA ASP A 154 -1.33 6.54 6.91
C ASP A 154 -0.02 6.33 6.15
N ALA A 155 -0.15 5.61 5.04
CA ALA A 155 0.90 5.57 4.05
C ALA A 155 1.16 7.00 3.51
N ARG A 156 2.37 7.53 3.69
CA ARG A 156 2.77 8.90 3.29
C ARG A 156 4.02 8.85 2.40
N PRO A 157 4.09 9.70 1.36
CA PRO A 157 5.26 9.79 0.48
C PRO A 157 6.53 10.15 1.26
N PRO A 158 7.73 9.87 0.70
CA PRO A 158 8.95 10.43 1.26
C PRO A 158 8.90 11.93 0.99
N ALA A 159 9.11 12.76 2.01
CA ALA A 159 9.36 14.17 1.77
C ALA A 159 10.58 14.29 0.83
N PRO A 160 10.52 15.19 -0.18
CA PRO A 160 11.62 15.40 -1.12
C PRO A 160 12.93 15.76 -0.42
#